data_AF-A0AA92V5F2-F1
#
_entry.id   AF-A0AA92V5F2-F1
#
_cell.length_a   1.000
_cell.length_b   1.000
_cell.length_c   1.000
_cell.angle_alpha   90.00
_cell.angle_beta   90.00
_cell.angle_gamma   90.00
#
_symmetry.space_group_name_H-M   'P 1'
#
loop_
_entity.id
_entity.type
_entity.pdbx_description
1 polymer ?
#
loop_
_entity_poly.entity_id
_entity_poly.type
_entity_poly.pdbx_seq_one_letter_code
_entity_poly.pdbx_strand_id
1 'polypeptide(L)'
;MKLHIFNPEHDLALAANLKQFTAPHAGRQLRSDLAFIPALWAEEGDLVLVDDIDFAKNRVRHFGAELNSKVEFITKPQLKHLLKTEFLDSVHPWGWNLSLKGELERLGMPEIMLPTDAVLNKVREVSSRQWAALHLQRGVEYVTETARVKELILQHGKAVVKAPWSSSGRGVKYVSAEDFRTVGDYPTSKDGWQT
;
A
#
# COMPACT_ATOMS: atom_id res chain seq x y z
N MET A 1 1.98 3.80 24.62
CA MET A 1 1.12 2.98 23.74
C MET A 1 1.23 3.44 22.29
N LYS A 2 1.55 2.52 21.37
CA LYS A 2 1.63 2.78 19.92
C LYS A 2 0.34 2.33 19.21
N LEU A 3 -0.05 3.01 18.14
CA LEU A 3 -1.17 2.60 17.28
C LEU A 3 -0.67 1.91 16.02
N HIS A 4 -0.96 0.63 15.86
CA HIS A 4 -0.63 -0.14 14.65
C HIS A 4 -1.81 -0.20 13.68
N ILE A 5 -1.53 -0.04 12.39
CA ILE A 5 -2.57 -0.02 11.35
C ILE A 5 -2.15 -0.90 10.19
N PHE A 6 -2.91 -1.95 9.90
CA PHE A 6 -2.71 -2.70 8.67
C PHE A 6 -3.27 -1.91 7.46
N ASN A 7 -2.39 -1.57 6.51
CA ASN A 7 -2.69 -0.74 5.35
C ASN A 7 -2.19 -1.41 4.05
N PRO A 8 -2.76 -2.57 3.67
CA PRO A 8 -2.24 -3.41 2.59
C PRO A 8 -2.35 -2.76 1.21
N GLU A 9 -3.22 -1.77 1.04
CA GLU A 9 -3.44 -1.07 -0.23
C GLU A 9 -2.45 0.08 -0.44
N HIS A 10 -1.42 0.17 0.41
CA HIS A 10 -0.42 1.23 0.42
C HIS A 10 0.15 1.54 -0.97
N ASP A 11 0.61 0.53 -1.72
CA ASP A 11 1.20 0.73 -3.05
C ASP A 11 0.22 1.31 -4.06
N LEU A 12 -1.06 0.93 -3.98
CA LEU A 12 -2.11 1.48 -4.85
C LEU A 12 -2.43 2.92 -4.48
N ALA A 13 -2.44 3.23 -3.18
CA ALA A 13 -2.62 4.59 -2.69
C ALA A 13 -1.43 5.49 -3.05
N LEU A 14 -0.20 4.97 -3.05
CA LEU A 14 0.98 5.68 -3.56
C LEU A 14 0.88 5.96 -5.05
N ALA A 15 0.41 4.98 -5.84
CA ALA A 15 0.19 5.15 -7.27
C ALA A 15 -0.83 6.25 -7.56
N ALA A 16 -1.99 6.21 -6.90
CA ALA A 16 -3.05 7.20 -7.05
C ALA A 16 -2.64 8.58 -6.51
N ASN A 17 -1.89 8.61 -5.40
CA ASN A 17 -1.45 9.82 -4.71
C ASN A 17 -2.60 10.79 -4.39
N LEU A 18 -3.73 10.26 -3.95
CA LEU A 18 -4.93 11.03 -3.60
C LEU A 18 -5.16 11.00 -2.08
N LYS A 19 -5.60 12.14 -1.52
CA LYS A 19 -6.03 12.23 -0.13
C LYS A 19 -7.34 11.49 0.14
N GLN A 20 -8.18 11.37 -0.88
CA GLN A 20 -9.38 10.53 -0.87
C GLN A 20 -9.18 9.42 -1.90
N PHE A 21 -8.77 8.25 -1.43
CA PHE A 21 -8.56 7.07 -2.25
C PHE A 21 -9.45 5.93 -1.75
N THR A 22 -10.24 5.36 -2.66
CA THR A 22 -11.01 4.15 -2.38
C THR A 22 -10.31 2.99 -3.06
N ALA A 23 -9.76 2.07 -2.27
CA ALA A 23 -9.13 0.89 -2.82
C ALA A 23 -10.15 -0.05 -3.51
N PRO A 24 -9.72 -0.82 -4.52
CA PRO A 24 -10.53 -1.87 -5.11
C PRO A 24 -11.06 -2.85 -4.05
N HIS A 25 -12.19 -3.49 -4.33
CA HIS A 25 -12.86 -4.41 -3.39
C HIS A 25 -11.90 -5.44 -2.79
N ALA A 26 -11.05 -6.06 -3.61
CA ALA A 26 -10.08 -7.05 -3.15
C ALA A 26 -9.07 -6.49 -2.13
N GLY A 27 -8.65 -5.23 -2.28
CA GLY A 27 -7.75 -4.58 -1.31
C GLY A 27 -8.45 -4.34 0.03
N ARG A 28 -9.68 -3.82 -0.02
CA ARG A 28 -10.50 -3.59 1.19
C ARG A 28 -10.81 -4.89 1.93
N GLN A 29 -11.11 -5.97 1.20
CA GLN A 29 -11.31 -7.29 1.77
C GLN A 29 -10.04 -7.79 2.46
N LEU A 30 -8.88 -7.66 1.80
CA LEU A 30 -7.60 -8.06 2.39
C LEU A 30 -7.29 -7.29 3.69
N ARG A 31 -7.57 -5.98 3.73
CA ARG A 31 -7.46 -5.19 4.95
C ARG A 31 -8.36 -5.74 6.04
N SER A 32 -9.65 -5.92 5.76
CA SER A 32 -10.63 -6.42 6.75
C SER A 32 -10.24 -7.79 7.30
N ASP A 33 -9.84 -8.72 6.42
CA ASP A 33 -9.51 -10.10 6.78
C ASP A 33 -8.24 -10.22 7.64
N LEU A 34 -7.31 -9.27 7.50
CA LEU A 34 -5.98 -9.33 8.11
C LEU A 34 -5.66 -8.11 8.98
N ALA A 35 -6.65 -7.26 9.32
CA ALA A 35 -6.39 -6.06 10.12
C ALA A 35 -5.72 -6.35 11.47
N PHE A 36 -5.93 -7.57 12.00
CA PHE A 36 -5.39 -8.04 13.27
C PHE A 36 -3.90 -8.39 13.24
N ILE A 37 -3.29 -8.62 12.06
CA ILE A 37 -1.93 -9.16 11.98
C ILE A 37 -0.84 -8.33 12.68
N PRO A 38 -0.98 -6.99 12.89
CA PRO A 38 -0.01 -6.26 13.68
C PRO A 38 0.16 -6.75 15.12
N ALA A 39 -0.83 -7.46 15.67
CA ALA A 39 -0.71 -8.10 16.98
C ALA A 39 0.51 -9.05 17.08
N LEU A 40 0.98 -9.59 15.95
CA LEU A 40 2.12 -10.51 15.91
C LEU A 40 3.46 -9.83 16.29
N TRP A 41 3.61 -8.53 16.00
CA TRP A 41 4.86 -7.79 16.26
C TRP A 41 4.69 -6.55 17.16
N ALA A 42 3.46 -6.14 17.44
CA ALA A 42 3.16 -5.09 18.41
C ALA A 42 3.66 -5.48 19.82
N GLU A 43 3.92 -4.49 20.67
CA GLU A 43 4.36 -4.70 22.06
C GLU A 43 3.15 -4.86 23.00
N GLU A 44 3.41 -5.28 24.24
CA GLU A 44 2.36 -5.37 25.27
C GLU A 44 1.71 -4.00 25.50
N GLY A 45 0.38 -3.95 25.47
CA GLY A 45 -0.41 -2.73 25.66
C GLY A 45 -0.47 -1.80 24.44
N ASP A 46 0.05 -2.21 23.28
CA ASP A 46 -0.14 -1.47 22.02
C ASP A 46 -1.56 -1.63 21.47
N LEU A 47 -1.99 -0.67 20.65
CA LEU A 47 -3.28 -0.70 19.95
C LEU A 47 -3.15 -1.27 18.54
N VAL A 48 -4.13 -2.04 18.11
CA VAL A 48 -4.27 -2.49 16.71
C VAL A 48 -5.62 -2.04 16.15
N LEU A 49 -5.58 -1.19 15.13
CA LEU A 49 -6.79 -0.67 14.49
C LEU A 49 -7.45 -1.75 13.62
N VAL A 50 -8.70 -2.08 13.94
CA VAL A 50 -9.52 -3.07 13.22
C VAL A 50 -10.92 -2.54 12.96
N ASP A 51 -11.63 -3.12 11.99
CA ASP A 51 -13.05 -2.78 11.75
C ASP A 51 -14.00 -3.56 12.66
N ASP A 52 -13.61 -4.77 13.10
CA ASP A 52 -14.38 -5.66 13.98
C ASP A 52 -13.44 -6.32 15.00
N ILE A 53 -13.69 -6.05 16.28
CA ILE A 53 -12.87 -6.54 17.41
C ILE A 53 -13.08 -8.03 17.64
N ASP A 54 -14.31 -8.53 17.58
CA ASP A 54 -14.60 -9.93 17.87
C ASP A 54 -14.05 -10.82 16.77
N PHE A 55 -14.16 -10.39 15.52
CA PHE A 55 -13.50 -11.02 14.39
C PHE A 55 -11.97 -11.04 14.58
N ALA A 56 -11.36 -9.90 14.90
CA ALA A 56 -9.91 -9.82 15.13
C ALA A 56 -9.44 -10.77 16.23
N LYS A 57 -10.14 -10.80 17.38
CA LYS A 57 -9.84 -11.70 18.50
C LYS A 57 -9.99 -13.18 18.14
N ASN A 58 -11.01 -13.50 17.34
CA ASN A 58 -11.24 -14.86 16.84
C ASN A 58 -10.14 -15.29 15.86
N ARG A 59 -9.61 -14.38 15.04
CA ARG A 59 -8.54 -14.69 14.08
C ARG A 59 -7.19 -14.81 14.77
N VAL A 60 -6.81 -13.85 15.60
CA VAL A 60 -5.47 -13.81 16.22
C VAL A 60 -5.21 -14.98 17.17
N ARG A 61 -6.23 -15.52 17.86
CA ARG A 61 -6.07 -16.69 18.75
C ARG A 61 -5.49 -17.93 18.05
N HIS A 62 -5.66 -18.05 16.72
CA HIS A 62 -5.08 -19.15 15.94
C HIS A 62 -3.55 -19.02 15.79
N PHE A 63 -2.99 -17.85 16.08
CA PHE A 63 -1.55 -17.57 16.10
C PHE A 63 -0.94 -17.56 17.52
N GLY A 64 -1.78 -17.60 18.55
CA GLY A 64 -1.39 -17.51 19.95
C GLY A 64 -2.53 -16.90 20.77
N ALA A 65 -3.04 -17.60 21.78
CA ALA A 65 -4.14 -17.11 22.61
C ALA A 65 -3.72 -15.90 23.46
N GLU A 66 -2.45 -15.83 23.85
CA GLU A 66 -1.81 -14.74 24.57
C GLU A 66 -1.81 -13.42 23.80
N LEU A 67 -1.89 -13.46 22.47
CA LEU A 67 -1.94 -12.26 21.64
C LEU A 67 -3.22 -11.45 21.87
N ASN A 68 -4.31 -12.10 22.30
CA ASN A 68 -5.55 -11.40 22.67
C ASN A 68 -5.42 -10.53 23.91
N SER A 69 -4.54 -10.90 24.85
CA SER A 69 -4.25 -10.10 26.04
C SER A 69 -3.12 -9.12 25.81
N LYS A 70 -2.19 -9.45 24.89
CA LYS A 70 -1.00 -8.66 24.60
C LYS A 70 -1.31 -7.28 24.02
N VAL A 71 -2.31 -7.20 23.15
CA VAL A 71 -2.66 -5.95 22.47
C VAL A 71 -4.13 -5.61 22.68
N GLU A 72 -4.47 -4.33 22.54
CA GLU A 72 -5.85 -3.88 22.54
C GLU A 72 -6.31 -3.59 21.09
N PHE A 73 -7.31 -4.35 20.64
CA PHE A 73 -7.97 -4.09 19.36
C PHE A 73 -8.94 -2.93 19.51
N ILE A 74 -8.85 -1.96 18.61
CA ILE A 74 -9.64 -0.73 18.65
C ILE A 74 -10.29 -0.44 17.30
N THR A 75 -11.52 0.05 17.29
CA THR A 75 -12.22 0.51 16.08
C THR A 75 -12.01 1.99 15.83
N LYS A 76 -12.26 2.47 14.60
CA LYS A 76 -12.14 3.91 14.26
C LYS A 76 -13.01 4.82 15.17
N PRO A 77 -14.28 4.48 15.49
CA PRO A 77 -15.05 5.25 16.46
C PRO A 77 -14.39 5.31 17.83
N GLN A 78 -13.94 4.16 18.37
CA GLN A 78 -13.27 4.12 19.67
C GLN A 78 -11.97 4.92 19.67
N LEU A 79 -11.16 4.82 18.60
CA LEU A 79 -9.94 5.62 18.44
C LEU A 79 -10.26 7.12 18.47
N LYS A 80 -11.30 7.56 17.75
CA LYS A 80 -11.74 8.96 17.78
C LYS A 80 -12.15 9.45 19.17
N HIS A 81 -12.68 8.57 20.02
CA HIS A 81 -12.99 8.89 21.41
C HIS A 81 -11.71 8.91 22.27
N LEU A 82 -10.85 7.90 22.13
CA LEU A 82 -9.59 7.76 22.84
C LEU A 82 -8.67 8.98 22.65
N LEU A 83 -8.57 9.50 21.42
CA LEU A 83 -7.77 10.68 21.09
C LEU A 83 -8.20 11.97 21.82
N LYS A 84 -9.36 11.99 22.50
CA LYS A 84 -9.81 13.13 23.29
C LYS A 84 -9.37 13.08 24.75
N THR A 85 -9.02 11.88 25.23
CA THR A 85 -8.77 11.62 26.66
C THR A 85 -7.37 11.12 26.93
N GLU A 86 -6.75 10.47 25.95
CA GLU A 86 -5.45 9.82 26.08
C GLU A 86 -4.47 10.32 25.02
N PHE A 87 -3.18 10.16 25.31
CA PHE A 87 -2.10 10.42 24.36
C PHE A 87 -1.54 9.11 23.81
N LEU A 88 -1.31 9.09 22.50
CA LEU A 88 -0.57 8.02 21.82
C LEU A 88 0.91 8.43 21.71
N ASP A 89 1.82 7.47 21.79
CA ASP A 89 3.25 7.75 21.62
C ASP A 89 3.63 7.94 20.15
N SER A 90 3.09 7.09 19.28
CA SER A 90 3.34 7.11 17.84
C SER A 90 2.33 6.26 17.05
N VAL A 91 2.25 6.48 15.74
CA VAL A 91 1.43 5.69 14.80
C VAL A 91 2.35 4.89 13.88
N HIS A 92 2.11 3.58 13.80
CA HIS A 92 2.93 2.58 13.09
C HIS A 92 2.05 1.85 12.07
N PRO A 93 1.78 2.45 10.90
CA PRO A 93 1.04 1.76 9.87
C PRO A 93 1.96 0.82 9.09
N TRP A 94 1.36 -0.18 8.44
CA TRP A 94 2.02 -1.04 7.45
C TRP A 94 2.73 -0.24 6.34
N GLY A 95 2.19 0.95 6.03
CA GLY A 95 2.88 1.93 5.19
C GLY A 95 2.16 3.28 5.22
N TRP A 96 2.93 4.37 5.22
CA TRP A 96 2.38 5.73 5.20
C TRP A 96 2.01 6.19 3.80
N ASN A 97 0.78 6.69 3.60
CA ASN A 97 0.39 7.32 2.34
C ASN A 97 -0.56 8.50 2.59
N LEU A 98 -0.79 9.31 1.56
CA LEU A 98 -1.60 10.52 1.63
C LEU A 98 -3.05 10.24 2.07
N SER A 99 -3.62 9.12 1.63
CA SER A 99 -4.99 8.72 2.00
C SER A 99 -5.09 8.38 3.49
N LEU A 100 -4.14 7.61 4.02
CA LEU A 100 -4.13 7.24 5.44
C LEU A 100 -3.88 8.46 6.34
N LYS A 101 -2.95 9.34 5.97
CA LYS A 101 -2.77 10.63 6.66
C LYS A 101 -4.08 11.39 6.72
N GLY A 102 -4.75 11.56 5.57
CA GLY A 102 -6.03 12.26 5.49
C GLY A 102 -7.15 11.61 6.30
N GLU A 103 -7.17 10.28 6.42
CA GLU A 103 -8.12 9.56 7.27
C GLU A 103 -7.87 9.85 8.76
N LEU A 104 -6.61 9.75 9.21
CA LEU A 104 -6.24 10.00 10.60
C LEU A 104 -6.49 11.46 11.01
N GLU A 105 -6.22 12.42 10.11
CA GLU A 105 -6.60 13.84 10.33
C GLU A 105 -8.10 13.99 10.61
N ARG A 106 -8.96 13.31 9.84
CA ARG A 106 -10.42 13.36 10.05
C ARG A 106 -10.87 12.68 11.34
N LEU A 107 -10.09 11.72 11.84
CA LEU A 107 -10.31 11.11 13.15
C LEU A 107 -9.84 12.02 14.29
N GLY A 108 -9.16 13.13 14.00
CA GLY A 108 -8.64 14.07 14.99
C GLY A 108 -7.24 13.72 15.49
N MET A 109 -6.48 12.93 14.75
CA MET A 109 -5.08 12.63 15.10
C MET A 109 -4.27 13.94 15.11
N PRO A 110 -3.53 14.25 16.20
CA PRO A 110 -2.71 15.44 16.27
C PRO A 110 -1.66 15.50 15.16
N GLU A 111 -1.39 16.68 14.62
CA GLU A 111 -0.43 16.86 13.52
C GLU A 111 0.97 16.34 13.84
N ILE A 112 1.41 16.49 15.10
CA ILE A 112 2.71 15.98 15.59
C ILE A 112 2.86 14.45 15.45
N MET A 113 1.75 13.72 15.36
CA MET A 113 1.71 12.27 15.20
C MET A 113 1.69 11.82 13.73
N LEU A 114 1.57 12.77 12.80
CA LEU A 114 1.41 12.51 11.37
C LEU A 114 2.70 12.85 10.63
N PRO A 115 2.99 12.13 9.53
CA PRO A 115 4.12 12.48 8.69
C PRO A 115 3.89 13.82 7.98
N THR A 116 4.97 14.60 7.84
CA THR A 116 4.97 15.80 7.01
C THR A 116 4.81 15.42 5.53
N ASP A 117 4.41 16.39 4.71
CA ASP A 117 4.29 16.16 3.26
C ASP A 117 5.64 15.83 2.62
N ALA A 118 6.74 16.38 3.14
CA ALA A 118 8.09 16.03 2.71
C ALA A 118 8.40 14.55 2.99
N VAL A 119 8.02 14.03 4.17
CA VAL A 119 8.19 12.60 4.51
C VAL A 119 7.33 11.73 3.58
N LEU A 120 6.05 12.09 3.36
CA LEU A 120 5.18 11.33 2.45
C LEU A 120 5.69 11.32 1.01
N ASN A 121 6.17 12.46 0.50
CA ASN A 121 6.77 12.55 -0.82
C ASN A 121 8.02 11.66 -0.90
N LYS A 122 8.84 11.63 0.15
CA LYS A 122 10.03 10.77 0.19
C LYS A 122 9.66 9.29 0.22
N VAL A 123 8.69 8.89 1.05
CA VAL A 123 8.17 7.52 1.08
C VAL A 123 7.68 7.11 -0.31
N ARG A 124 6.89 7.95 -0.96
CA ARG A 124 6.40 7.68 -2.32
C ARG A 124 7.54 7.54 -3.32
N GLU A 125 8.52 8.45 -3.29
CA GLU A 125 9.69 8.43 -4.16
C GLU A 125 10.46 7.11 -4.02
N VAL A 126 10.85 6.73 -2.80
CA VAL A 126 11.70 5.54 -2.57
C VAL A 126 10.96 4.22 -2.78
N SER A 127 9.63 4.20 -2.60
CA SER A 127 8.79 3.03 -2.94
C SER A 127 8.62 2.83 -4.45
N SER A 128 9.05 3.78 -5.29
CA SER A 128 8.95 3.69 -6.74
C SER A 128 10.00 2.74 -7.34
N ARG A 129 9.61 1.98 -8.35
CA ARG A 129 10.55 1.22 -9.18
C ARG A 129 11.48 2.09 -9.99
N GLN A 130 11.12 3.35 -10.25
CA GLN A 130 12.04 4.31 -10.84
C GLN A 130 13.25 4.55 -9.91
N TRP A 131 12.99 4.73 -8.61
CA TRP A 131 14.03 4.93 -7.62
C TRP A 131 14.90 3.67 -7.49
N ALA A 132 14.28 2.50 -7.40
CA ALA A 132 15.01 1.23 -7.39
C ALA A 132 15.84 1.02 -8.66
N ALA A 133 15.31 1.35 -9.84
CA ALA A 133 16.04 1.27 -11.11
C ALA A 133 17.29 2.16 -11.12
N LEU A 134 17.18 3.38 -10.58
CA LEU A 134 18.28 4.33 -10.53
C LEU A 134 19.35 3.96 -9.49
N HIS A 135 18.95 3.42 -8.35
CA HIS A 135 19.84 3.28 -7.19
C HIS A 135 20.26 1.84 -6.87
N LEU A 136 19.45 0.84 -7.24
CA LEU A 136 19.60 -0.54 -6.77
C LEU A 136 19.71 -1.58 -7.88
N GLN A 137 19.27 -1.26 -9.11
CA GLN A 137 19.19 -2.24 -10.21
C GLN A 137 20.11 -1.86 -11.37
N ARG A 138 20.49 -2.86 -12.16
CA ARG A 138 21.22 -2.70 -13.42
C ARG A 138 20.40 -3.31 -14.54
N GLY A 139 20.50 -2.75 -15.75
CA GLY A 139 19.74 -3.23 -16.91
C GLY A 139 18.24 -2.95 -16.82
N VAL A 140 17.83 -1.97 -16.02
CA VAL A 140 16.44 -1.49 -15.95
C VAL A 140 16.42 -0.04 -16.42
N GLU A 141 15.58 0.26 -17.40
CA GLU A 141 15.40 1.62 -17.92
C GLU A 141 14.04 2.16 -17.50
N TYR A 142 14.01 3.35 -16.91
CA TYR A 142 12.77 4.06 -16.65
C TYR A 142 12.37 4.86 -17.89
N VAL A 143 11.17 4.60 -18.39
CA VAL A 143 10.66 5.16 -19.63
C VAL A 143 9.25 5.69 -19.42
N THR A 144 9.00 6.89 -19.95
CA THR A 144 7.71 7.59 -19.88
C THR A 144 6.99 7.62 -21.23
N GLU A 145 7.68 7.25 -22.30
CA GLU A 145 7.19 7.33 -23.67
C GLU A 145 7.00 5.94 -24.27
N THR A 146 5.81 5.69 -24.83
CA THR A 146 5.49 4.41 -25.47
C THR A 146 6.41 4.09 -26.66
N ALA A 147 6.86 5.11 -27.39
CA ALA A 147 7.80 4.93 -28.51
C ALA A 147 9.13 4.34 -28.03
N ARG A 148 9.70 4.89 -26.95
CA ARG A 148 10.94 4.40 -26.34
C ARG A 148 10.78 2.98 -25.77
N VAL A 149 9.62 2.68 -25.17
CA VAL A 149 9.29 1.31 -24.73
C VAL A 149 9.38 0.32 -25.90
N LYS A 150 8.76 0.65 -27.05
CA LYS A 150 8.80 -0.21 -28.25
C LYS A 150 10.22 -0.42 -28.78
N GLU A 151 10.99 0.66 -28.89
CA GLU A 151 12.38 0.60 -29.34
C GLU A 151 13.22 -0.36 -28.48
N LEU A 152 13.13 -0.22 -27.17
CA LEU A 152 13.84 -1.09 -26.22
C LEU A 152 13.42 -2.55 -26.35
N ILE A 153 12.13 -2.82 -26.52
CA ILE A 153 11.62 -4.19 -26.70
C ILE A 153 12.18 -4.80 -27.99
N LEU A 154 12.22 -4.03 -29.08
CA LEU A 154 12.80 -4.48 -30.36
C LEU A 154 14.30 -4.73 -30.26
N GLN A 155 15.03 -3.89 -29.51
CA GLN A 155 16.47 -4.01 -29.28
C GLN A 155 16.83 -5.21 -28.41
N HIS A 156 16.10 -5.42 -27.31
CA HIS A 156 16.38 -6.48 -26.34
C HIS A 156 15.70 -7.81 -26.65
N GLY A 157 14.72 -7.84 -27.56
CA GLY A 157 13.98 -9.03 -27.99
C GLY A 157 12.88 -9.44 -27.02
N LYS A 158 13.12 -9.41 -25.71
CA LYS A 158 12.12 -9.66 -24.65
C LYS A 158 12.28 -8.66 -23.52
N ALA A 159 11.18 -8.22 -22.92
CA ALA A 159 11.19 -7.30 -21.80
C ALA A 159 10.06 -7.58 -20.79
N VAL A 160 10.26 -7.08 -19.58
CA VAL A 160 9.24 -7.01 -18.53
C VAL A 160 8.93 -5.54 -18.26
N VAL A 161 7.74 -5.10 -18.68
CA VAL A 161 7.28 -3.73 -18.43
C VAL A 161 6.56 -3.68 -17.09
N LYS A 162 6.93 -2.74 -16.23
CA LYS A 162 6.35 -2.62 -14.89
C LYS A 162 6.02 -1.17 -14.53
N ALA A 163 4.83 -0.95 -13.99
CA ALA A 163 4.45 0.37 -13.49
C ALA A 163 5.32 0.79 -12.27
N PRO A 164 5.61 2.10 -12.09
CA PRO A 164 6.50 2.59 -11.03
C PRO A 164 5.99 2.23 -9.63
N TRP A 165 4.70 2.39 -9.40
CA TRP A 165 4.00 1.90 -8.22
C TRP A 165 2.97 0.86 -8.67
N SER A 166 3.07 -0.37 -8.18
CA SER A 166 2.07 -1.40 -8.43
C SER A 166 2.13 -2.52 -7.40
N SER A 167 0.95 -3.08 -7.10
CA SER A 167 0.72 -4.11 -6.09
C SER A 167 0.39 -5.47 -6.73
N SER A 168 0.80 -6.56 -6.09
CA SER A 168 0.32 -7.95 -6.34
C SER A 168 0.28 -8.37 -7.82
N GLY A 169 1.31 -8.01 -8.60
CA GLY A 169 1.45 -8.38 -10.01
C GLY A 169 0.60 -7.58 -11.01
N ARG A 170 -0.36 -6.77 -10.54
CA ARG A 170 -1.21 -5.92 -11.38
C ARG A 170 -0.41 -4.72 -11.85
N GLY A 171 0.15 -4.80 -13.05
CA GLY A 171 1.07 -3.79 -13.59
C GLY A 171 2.44 -4.35 -13.95
N VAL A 172 2.55 -5.67 -14.15
CA VAL A 172 3.65 -6.34 -14.85
C VAL A 172 3.13 -6.85 -16.19
N LYS A 173 3.87 -6.65 -17.27
CA LYS A 173 3.61 -7.27 -18.57
C LYS A 173 4.90 -7.86 -19.13
N TYR A 174 4.84 -9.10 -19.58
CA TYR A 174 5.88 -9.73 -20.37
C TYR A 174 5.59 -9.44 -21.84
N VAL A 175 6.58 -8.94 -22.56
CA VAL A 175 6.46 -8.52 -23.95
C VAL A 175 7.69 -8.95 -24.74
N SER A 176 7.52 -9.13 -26.04
CA SER A 176 8.56 -9.55 -26.97
C SER A 176 8.55 -8.71 -28.24
N ALA A 177 9.66 -8.69 -28.96
CA ALA A 177 9.76 -8.01 -30.25
C ALA A 177 8.75 -8.57 -31.28
N GLU A 178 8.36 -9.84 -31.16
CA GLU A 178 7.40 -10.49 -32.06
C GLU A 178 6.00 -9.86 -31.94
N ASP A 179 5.60 -9.44 -30.74
CA ASP A 179 4.34 -8.75 -30.46
C ASP A 179 4.22 -7.40 -31.22
N PHE A 180 5.35 -6.81 -31.63
CA PHE A 180 5.41 -5.52 -32.32
C PHE A 180 5.80 -5.61 -33.80
N ARG A 181 6.26 -6.77 -34.28
CA ARG A 181 6.65 -6.98 -35.69
C ARG A 181 5.49 -7.41 -36.57
N THR A 182 4.42 -7.93 -35.97
CA THR A 182 3.31 -8.58 -36.69
C THR A 182 2.05 -7.71 -36.80
N VAL A 183 1.94 -6.62 -36.04
CA VAL A 183 0.75 -5.76 -36.04
C VAL A 183 1.18 -4.29 -35.96
N GLY A 184 0.81 -3.51 -36.99
CA GLY A 184 1.14 -2.09 -37.10
C GLY A 184 0.54 -1.19 -36.00
N ASP A 185 -0.38 -1.72 -35.20
CA ASP A 185 -0.86 -1.12 -33.97
C ASP A 185 -1.21 -2.21 -32.96
N TYR A 186 -1.05 -1.90 -31.67
CA TYR A 186 -1.30 -2.81 -30.54
C TYR A 186 -2.68 -3.50 -30.70
N PRO A 187 -2.83 -4.81 -30.47
CA PRO A 187 -4.16 -5.38 -30.30
C PRO A 187 -4.78 -4.74 -29.07
N THR A 188 -5.78 -3.88 -29.28
CA THR A 188 -6.65 -3.37 -28.22
C THR A 188 -7.15 -4.57 -27.43
N SER A 189 -6.75 -4.67 -26.15
CA SER A 189 -7.27 -5.70 -25.28
C SER A 189 -8.79 -5.54 -25.23
N LYS A 190 -9.52 -6.59 -25.63
CA LYS A 190 -10.97 -6.67 -25.44
C LYS A 190 -11.38 -6.66 -23.97
N ASP A 191 -10.42 -6.79 -23.05
CA ASP A 191 -10.62 -6.56 -21.63
C ASP A 191 -10.13 -5.16 -21.29
N GLY A 192 -11.10 -4.26 -21.15
CA GLY A 192 -10.89 -2.87 -20.78
C GLY A 192 -10.14 -2.75 -19.46
N TRP A 193 -9.48 -1.60 -19.31
CA TRP A 193 -8.90 -1.15 -18.05
C TRP A 193 -9.98 -1.17 -16.95
N GLN A 194 -9.98 -2.20 -16.11
CA GLN A 194 -10.68 -2.14 -14.83
C GLN A 194 -9.73 -1.48 -13.82
N THR A 195 -9.90 -0.17 -13.68
CA THR A 195 -9.48 0.62 -12.52
C THR A 195 -10.15 0.11 -11.24
#